data_AF-A0A2D6LVT0-F1
#
_entry.id   AF-A0A2D6LVT0-F1
#
_cell.length_a   1.000
_cell.length_b   1.000
_cell.length_c   1.000
_cell.angle_alpha   90.00
_cell.angle_beta   90.00
_cell.angle_gamma   90.00
#
_symmetry.space_group_name_H-M   'P 1'
#
loop_
_entity.id
_entity.type
_entity.pdbx_description
1 polymer ?
#
loop_
_entity_poly.entity_id
_entity_poly.type
_entity_poly.pdbx_seq_one_letter_code
_entity_poly.pdbx_strand_id
1 'polypeptide(L)'
;DYLSDKEGTETEISRELKIPMSTVHYNIQQLIKAGLVKNEEYEYSEKGREVNFYKLAKKMIIIGTDDVKLFKKDIVKILPVGLIGVIAGGLMYWFSRVSVVMEAAPLAGDMLKGSFAESRLVSETVLGNFNYLWFIYGVLFYMVLFLVYSYVLNKITSK
;
A
#
# COMPACT_ATOMS: atom_id res chain seq x y z
N ASP A 1 -22.75 1.41 23.32
CA ASP A 1 -22.68 0.09 23.98
C ASP A 1 -23.88 -0.78 23.66
N TYR A 2 -25.13 -0.34 23.85
CA TYR A 2 -26.32 -1.17 23.52
C TYR A 2 -26.25 -1.86 22.15
N LEU A 3 -26.05 -1.07 21.08
CA LEU A 3 -25.98 -1.56 19.70
C LEU A 3 -24.67 -2.29 19.34
N SER A 4 -23.69 -2.31 20.26
CA SER A 4 -22.44 -3.05 20.10
C SER A 4 -22.63 -4.53 20.43
N ASP A 5 -23.52 -4.83 21.38
CA ASP A 5 -23.78 -6.18 21.88
C ASP A 5 -25.07 -6.79 21.31
N LYS A 6 -26.10 -5.97 21.05
CA LYS A 6 -27.40 -6.43 20.54
C LYS A 6 -28.03 -5.45 19.55
N GLU A 7 -28.79 -6.00 18.61
CA GLU A 7 -29.67 -5.22 17.75
C GLU A 7 -30.94 -4.82 18.52
N GLY A 8 -31.61 -3.75 18.09
CA GLY A 8 -32.85 -3.36 18.74
C GLY A 8 -33.55 -2.18 18.10
N THR A 9 -34.80 -1.97 18.51
CA THR A 9 -35.64 -0.87 18.05
C THR A 9 -35.41 0.40 18.86
N GLU A 10 -35.80 1.58 18.33
CA GLU A 10 -35.70 2.85 19.09
C GLU A 10 -36.39 2.76 20.46
N THR A 11 -37.47 1.98 20.55
CA THR A 11 -38.23 1.79 21.78
C THR A 11 -37.49 0.98 22.82
N GLU A 12 -36.82 -0.10 22.41
CA GLU A 12 -36.00 -0.91 23.31
C GLU A 12 -34.76 -0.15 23.78
N ILE A 13 -34.12 0.58 22.87
CA ILE A 13 -32.95 1.42 23.16
C ILE A 13 -33.33 2.51 24.19
N SER A 14 -34.47 3.18 23.99
CA SER A 14 -35.00 4.18 24.93
C SER A 14 -35.27 3.59 26.31
N ARG A 15 -35.86 2.39 26.37
CA ARG A 15 -36.21 1.71 27.62
C ARG A 15 -34.97 1.28 28.40
N GLU A 16 -34.00 0.66 27.74
CA GLU A 16 -32.78 0.16 28.38
C GLU A 16 -31.89 1.31 28.86
N LEU A 17 -31.66 2.30 27.99
CA LEU A 17 -30.80 3.45 28.33
C LEU A 17 -31.51 4.45 29.25
N LYS A 18 -32.83 4.32 29.46
CA LYS A 18 -33.68 5.25 30.21
C LYS A 18 -33.60 6.69 29.69
N ILE A 19 -33.48 6.83 28.36
CA ILE A 19 -33.40 8.11 27.65
C ILE A 19 -34.74 8.35 26.92
N PRO A 20 -35.25 9.59 26.84
CA PRO A 20 -36.48 9.89 26.10
C PRO A 20 -36.43 9.41 24.65
N MET A 21 -37.57 8.89 24.15
CA MET A 21 -37.69 8.36 22.78
C MET A 21 -37.27 9.38 21.71
N SER A 22 -37.62 10.66 21.90
CA SER A 22 -37.26 11.75 20.99
C SER A 22 -35.75 11.96 20.90
N THR A 23 -35.04 11.83 22.01
CA THR A 23 -33.58 11.94 22.07
C THR A 23 -32.91 10.73 21.42
N VAL A 24 -33.44 9.52 21.62
CA VAL A 24 -32.96 8.32 20.94
C VAL A 24 -33.14 8.45 19.44
N HIS A 25 -34.33 8.86 18.98
CA HIS A 25 -34.61 9.09 17.57
C HIS A 25 -33.64 10.08 16.94
N TYR A 26 -33.41 11.24 17.59
CA TYR A 26 -32.45 12.23 17.11
C TYR A 26 -31.05 11.63 16.96
N ASN A 27 -30.55 10.93 17.98
CA ASN A 27 -29.20 10.35 17.95
C ASN A 27 -29.06 9.25 16.91
N ILE A 28 -30.05 8.35 16.78
CA ILE A 28 -30.05 7.29 15.78
C ILE A 28 -30.03 7.87 14.37
N GLN A 29 -30.81 8.91 14.09
CA GLN A 29 -30.77 9.61 12.80
C GLN A 29 -29.38 10.18 12.47
N GLN A 30 -28.70 10.77 13.47
CA GLN A 30 -27.33 11.27 13.26
C GLN A 30 -26.32 10.14 13.05
N LEU A 31 -26.45 9.03 13.76
CA LEU A 31 -25.60 7.85 13.61
C LEU A 31 -25.79 7.16 12.24
N ILE A 32 -27.01 7.17 11.70
CA ILE A 32 -27.30 6.69 10.34
C ILE A 32 -26.64 7.61 9.31
N LYS A 33 -26.78 8.93 9.46
CA LYS A 33 -26.12 9.92 8.57
C LYS A 33 -24.59 9.78 8.58
N ALA A 34 -24.02 9.49 9.75
CA ALA A 34 -22.59 9.22 9.90
C ALA A 34 -22.16 7.85 9.36
N GLY A 35 -23.09 7.00 8.91
CA GLY A 35 -22.83 5.65 8.42
C GLY A 35 -22.36 4.69 9.51
N LEU A 36 -22.63 5.00 10.78
CA LEU A 36 -22.25 4.18 11.94
C LEU A 36 -23.31 3.15 12.30
N VAL A 37 -24.57 3.40 11.95
CA VAL A 37 -25.72 2.53 12.19
C VAL A 37 -26.45 2.29 10.86
N LYS A 38 -26.90 1.06 10.63
CA LYS A 38 -27.72 0.67 9.47
C LYS A 38 -29.10 0.21 9.96
N ASN A 39 -30.10 0.44 9.11
CA ASN A 39 -31.41 -0.17 9.21
C ASN A 39 -31.38 -1.40 8.29
N GLU A 40 -31.12 -2.59 8.83
CA GLU A 40 -30.98 -3.80 8.01
C GLU A 40 -32.30 -4.59 7.92
N GLU A 41 -33.23 -4.45 8.88
CA GLU A 41 -34.46 -5.27 8.91
C GLU A 41 -35.68 -4.50 9.48
N TYR A 42 -36.86 -4.81 8.95
CA TYR A 42 -38.16 -4.33 9.46
C TYR A 42 -38.87 -5.51 10.12
N GLU A 43 -39.22 -5.38 11.40
CA GLU A 43 -39.99 -6.39 12.12
C GLU A 43 -41.34 -5.80 12.56
N TYR A 44 -42.37 -6.64 12.60
CA TYR A 44 -43.70 -6.21 13.06
C TYR A 44 -43.72 -6.19 14.59
N SER A 45 -44.06 -5.04 15.18
CA SER A 45 -44.33 -4.95 16.62
C SER A 45 -45.50 -5.84 17.05
N GLU A 46 -45.59 -6.12 18.36
CA GLU A 46 -46.76 -6.78 18.98
C GLU A 46 -48.11 -6.11 18.66
N LYS A 47 -48.09 -4.85 18.20
CA LYS A 47 -49.26 -4.06 17.80
C LYS A 47 -49.49 -4.02 16.29
N GLY A 48 -48.79 -4.86 15.51
CA GLY A 48 -48.93 -4.98 14.06
C GLY A 48 -48.35 -3.84 13.24
N ARG A 49 -47.55 -2.95 13.84
CA ARG A 49 -46.86 -1.86 13.12
C ARG A 49 -45.44 -2.26 12.76
N GLU A 50 -44.99 -1.90 11.56
CA GLU A 50 -43.59 -2.05 11.13
C GLU A 50 -42.67 -1.20 12.02
N VAL A 51 -41.60 -1.81 12.52
CA VAL A 51 -40.57 -1.15 13.32
C VAL A 51 -39.21 -1.46 12.74
N ASN A 52 -38.40 -0.41 12.60
CA ASN A 52 -37.03 -0.51 12.11
C ASN A 52 -36.11 -1.13 13.18
N PHE A 53 -35.34 -2.13 12.78
CA PHE A 53 -34.25 -2.68 13.58
C PHE A 53 -32.93 -2.03 13.20
N TYR A 54 -32.23 -1.52 14.21
CA TYR A 54 -30.96 -0.82 14.04
C TYR A 54 -29.81 -1.72 14.46
N LYS A 55 -28.79 -1.77 13.60
CA LYS A 55 -27.55 -2.53 13.81
C LYS A 55 -26.32 -1.66 13.58
N LEU A 56 -25.21 -1.96 14.25
CA LEU A 56 -23.94 -1.27 14.02
C LEU A 56 -23.41 -1.59 12.61
N ALA A 57 -23.12 -0.55 11.82
CA ALA A 57 -22.69 -0.69 10.43
C ALA A 57 -21.29 -1.30 10.27
N LYS A 58 -20.42 -1.13 11.27
CA LYS A 58 -19.02 -1.57 11.21
C LYS A 58 -18.43 -1.75 12.62
N LYS A 59 -17.96 -2.96 12.95
CA LYS A 59 -17.31 -3.27 14.25
C LYS A 59 -15.97 -2.53 14.49
N MET A 60 -15.42 -1.85 13.47
CA MET A 60 -14.19 -1.06 13.58
C MET A 60 -14.43 0.35 13.03
N ILE A 61 -14.64 1.30 13.94
CA ILE A 61 -14.75 2.74 13.64
C ILE A 61 -13.33 3.31 13.71
N ILE A 62 -12.73 3.63 12.56
CA ILE A 62 -11.46 4.36 12.51
C ILE A 62 -11.80 5.84 12.58
N ILE A 63 -11.68 6.42 13.78
CA ILE A 63 -11.77 7.87 13.98
C ILE A 63 -10.42 8.44 13.59
N GLY A 64 -10.32 8.93 12.36
CA GLY A 64 -9.13 9.59 11.84
C GLY A 64 -9.45 11.02 11.46
N THR A 65 -8.49 11.92 11.62
CA THR A 65 -8.49 13.23 10.95
C THR A 65 -8.62 13.03 9.43
N ASP A 66 -9.06 14.04 8.68
CA ASP A 66 -9.16 13.97 7.21
C ASP A 66 -7.88 13.48 6.51
N ASP A 67 -6.76 13.50 7.24
CA ASP A 67 -5.48 12.87 6.93
C ASP A 67 -5.56 11.41 6.50
N VAL A 68 -6.53 10.60 6.95
CA VAL A 68 -6.64 9.21 6.43
C VAL A 68 -6.95 9.15 4.93
N LYS A 69 -7.58 10.19 4.35
CA LYS A 69 -7.73 10.31 2.90
C LYS A 69 -6.39 10.70 2.24
N LEU A 70 -5.60 11.55 2.90
CA LEU A 70 -4.24 11.91 2.46
C LEU A 70 -3.32 10.69 2.49
N PHE A 71 -3.29 9.91 3.56
CA PHE A 71 -2.52 8.66 3.66
C PHE A 71 -2.87 7.66 2.56
N LYS A 72 -4.17 7.44 2.28
CA LYS A 72 -4.57 6.59 1.14
C LYS A 72 -4.08 7.14 -0.19
N LYS A 73 -4.21 8.45 -0.41
CA LYS A 73 -3.76 9.11 -1.65
C LYS A 73 -2.26 9.02 -1.81
N ASP A 74 -1.50 9.17 -0.73
CA ASP A 74 -0.04 9.19 -0.76
C ASP A 74 0.55 7.78 -0.88
N ILE A 75 -0.04 6.77 -0.24
CA ILE A 75 0.31 5.36 -0.44
C ILE A 75 0.06 4.93 -1.89
N VAL A 76 -1.07 5.34 -2.47
CA VAL A 76 -1.40 5.01 -3.88
C VAL A 76 -0.43 5.71 -4.85
N LYS A 77 0.05 6.92 -4.54
CA LYS A 77 1.04 7.62 -5.36
C LYS A 77 2.43 6.97 -5.36
N ILE A 78 2.85 6.37 -4.25
CA ILE A 78 4.19 5.74 -4.15
C ILE A 78 4.21 4.29 -4.66
N LEU A 79 3.05 3.65 -4.79
CA LEU A 79 2.90 2.28 -5.28
C LEU A 79 3.58 2.02 -6.64
N PRO A 80 3.42 2.86 -7.69
CA PRO A 80 4.08 2.63 -8.98
C PRO A 80 5.61 2.70 -8.89
N VAL A 81 6.15 3.60 -8.05
CA VAL A 81 7.61 3.72 -7.83
C VAL A 81 8.15 2.49 -7.10
N GLY A 82 7.43 2.01 -6.09
CA GLY A 82 7.77 0.78 -5.39
C GLY A 82 7.75 -0.44 -6.30
N LEU A 83 6.76 -0.56 -7.19
CA LEU A 83 6.66 -1.66 -8.15
C LEU A 83 7.85 -1.72 -9.10
N ILE A 84 8.26 -0.56 -9.64
CA ILE A 84 9.43 -0.46 -10.52
C ILE A 84 10.70 -0.84 -9.75
N GLY A 85 10.84 -0.41 -8.49
CA GLY A 85 11.98 -0.78 -7.65
C GLY A 85 12.08 -2.29 -7.40
N VAL A 86 10.95 -2.96 -7.13
CA VAL A 86 10.91 -4.42 -6.94
C VAL A 86 11.25 -5.16 -8.23
N ILE A 87 10.72 -4.71 -9.38
CA ILE A 87 11.00 -5.32 -10.68
C ILE A 87 12.48 -5.13 -11.04
N ALA A 88 13.02 -3.93 -10.88
CA ALA A 88 14.43 -3.64 -11.15
C ALA A 88 15.36 -4.45 -10.24
N GLY A 89 15.05 -4.54 -8.94
CA GLY A 89 15.80 -5.36 -7.99
C GLY A 89 15.73 -6.86 -8.31
N GLY A 90 14.56 -7.36 -8.71
CA GLY A 90 14.37 -8.75 -9.14
C GLY A 90 15.13 -9.08 -10.42
N LEU A 91 15.12 -8.18 -11.42
CA LEU A 91 15.88 -8.33 -12.65
C LEU A 91 17.39 -8.26 -12.40
N MET A 92 17.86 -7.35 -11.55
CA MET A 92 19.28 -7.31 -11.15
C MET A 92 19.71 -8.61 -10.47
N TYR A 93 18.88 -9.12 -9.55
CA TYR A 93 19.15 -10.40 -8.88
C TYR A 93 19.18 -11.57 -9.89
N TRP A 94 18.25 -11.61 -10.83
CA TRP A 94 18.19 -12.65 -11.87
C TRP A 94 19.40 -12.57 -12.83
N PHE A 95 19.73 -11.38 -13.32
CA PHE A 95 20.88 -11.18 -14.22
C PHE A 95 22.21 -11.51 -13.55
N SER A 96 22.37 -11.17 -12.27
CA SER A 96 23.60 -11.50 -11.52
C SER A 96 23.84 -13.02 -11.40
N ARG A 97 22.79 -13.85 -11.47
CA ARG A 97 22.91 -15.31 -11.50
C ARG A 97 23.29 -15.85 -12.89
N VAL A 98 22.89 -15.16 -13.97
CA VAL A 98 23.11 -15.60 -15.35
C VAL A 98 24.49 -15.19 -15.89
N SER A 99 24.99 -14.01 -15.53
CA SER A 99 26.32 -13.55 -15.98
C SER A 99 27.47 -14.39 -15.41
N VAL A 100 27.33 -14.95 -14.20
CA VAL A 100 28.33 -15.87 -13.61
C VAL A 100 28.46 -17.18 -14.39
N VAL A 101 27.42 -17.60 -15.13
CA VAL A 101 27.41 -18.88 -15.85
C VAL A 101 27.93 -18.74 -17.30
N MET A 102 27.76 -17.58 -17.94
CA MET A 102 28.21 -17.39 -19.33
C MET A 102 29.70 -16.99 -19.48
N GLU A 103 30.33 -16.40 -18.45
CA GLU A 103 31.75 -16.04 -18.49
C GLU A 103 32.69 -17.17 -18.03
N ALA A 104 32.14 -18.28 -17.53
CA ALA A 104 32.90 -19.45 -17.09
C ALA A 104 33.04 -20.56 -18.16
N ALA A 105 32.29 -20.49 -19.26
CA ALA A 105 32.18 -21.62 -20.20
C ALA A 105 33.38 -21.78 -21.17
N PRO A 106 33.88 -20.74 -21.86
CA PRO A 106 35.06 -20.90 -22.71
C PRO A 106 36.40 -20.68 -21.98
N LEU A 107 36.40 -19.98 -20.84
CA LEU A 107 37.61 -19.70 -20.07
C LEU A 107 38.12 -20.92 -19.26
N ALA A 108 37.24 -21.81 -18.79
CA ALA A 108 37.64 -22.97 -17.99
C ALA A 108 38.45 -24.02 -18.79
N GLY A 109 38.24 -24.10 -20.11
CA GLY A 109 38.90 -25.09 -20.98
C GLY A 109 40.37 -24.78 -21.27
N ASP A 110 40.69 -23.51 -21.52
CA ASP A 110 42.07 -23.07 -21.83
C ASP A 110 42.89 -22.73 -20.58
N MET A 111 42.24 -22.32 -19.48
CA MET A 111 42.93 -22.02 -18.23
C MET A 111 43.48 -23.26 -17.52
N LEU A 112 42.87 -24.44 -17.68
CA LEU A 112 43.40 -25.68 -17.09
C LEU A 112 44.70 -26.14 -17.75
N LYS A 113 44.96 -25.76 -19.00
CA LYS A 113 46.22 -26.09 -19.71
C LYS A 113 47.33 -25.07 -19.44
N GLY A 114 47.00 -23.79 -19.19
CA GLY A 114 47.98 -22.73 -18.88
C GLY A 114 48.36 -22.61 -17.40
N SER A 115 47.51 -23.08 -16.47
CA SER A 115 47.67 -22.85 -15.02
C SER A 115 48.90 -23.49 -14.37
N PHE A 116 49.57 -24.45 -15.02
CA PHE A 116 50.81 -25.02 -14.47
C PHE A 116 52.07 -24.17 -14.73
N ALA A 117 52.04 -23.19 -15.64
CA ALA A 117 53.23 -22.46 -16.08
C ALA A 117 53.30 -20.99 -15.62
N GLU A 118 52.17 -20.32 -15.33
CA GLU A 118 52.12 -18.85 -15.30
C GLU A 118 51.72 -18.23 -13.95
N SER A 119 51.81 -18.99 -12.86
CA SER A 119 51.43 -18.56 -11.49
C SER A 119 52.33 -17.48 -10.85
N ARG A 120 53.07 -16.69 -11.64
CA ARG A 120 53.95 -15.63 -11.12
C ARG A 120 53.71 -14.22 -11.65
N LEU A 121 52.89 -13.98 -12.69
CA LEU A 121 52.86 -12.65 -13.35
C LEU A 121 51.49 -11.94 -13.43
N VAL A 122 50.43 -12.44 -12.78
CA VAL A 122 49.07 -11.86 -12.95
C VAL A 122 48.54 -11.28 -11.64
N SER A 123 49.19 -10.25 -11.11
CA SER A 123 48.69 -9.48 -9.96
C SER A 123 48.24 -8.06 -10.30
N GLU A 124 48.24 -7.66 -11.58
CA GLU A 124 48.06 -6.24 -11.95
C GLU A 124 46.86 -5.93 -12.86
N THR A 125 46.00 -6.89 -13.17
CA THR A 125 44.88 -6.66 -14.13
C THR A 125 43.48 -6.57 -13.50
N VAL A 126 43.36 -6.45 -12.17
CA VAL A 126 42.05 -6.33 -11.49
C VAL A 126 41.65 -4.88 -11.17
N LEU A 127 42.52 -3.90 -11.43
CA LEU A 127 42.24 -2.46 -11.19
C LEU A 127 42.09 -1.62 -12.48
N GLY A 128 41.51 -2.19 -13.53
CA GLY A 128 41.67 -1.62 -14.87
C GLY A 128 40.43 -1.48 -15.74
N ASN A 129 39.19 -1.42 -15.21
CA ASN A 129 38.05 -0.88 -15.99
C ASN A 129 36.81 -0.61 -15.12
N PHE A 130 36.87 0.38 -14.23
CA PHE A 130 35.64 0.93 -13.66
C PHE A 130 34.93 1.72 -14.75
N ASN A 131 33.96 1.08 -15.40
CA ASN A 131 33.23 1.68 -16.50
C ASN A 131 32.27 2.76 -15.97
N TYR A 132 32.78 3.99 -15.84
CA TYR A 132 32.05 5.17 -15.35
C TYR A 132 30.79 5.48 -16.16
N LEU A 133 30.62 4.88 -17.35
CA LEU A 133 29.40 4.97 -18.15
C LEU A 133 28.17 4.54 -17.35
N TRP A 134 28.27 3.51 -16.50
CA TRP A 134 27.12 3.07 -15.70
C TRP A 134 26.67 4.11 -14.66
N PHE A 135 27.62 4.87 -14.10
CA PHE A 135 27.32 5.99 -13.20
C PHE A 135 26.61 7.13 -13.95
N ILE A 136 27.05 7.44 -15.17
CA ILE A 136 26.45 8.46 -16.02
C ILE A 136 25.00 8.07 -16.38
N TYR A 137 24.75 6.81 -16.73
CA TYR A 137 23.40 6.32 -16.97
C TYR A 137 22.50 6.44 -15.72
N GLY A 138 23.04 6.15 -14.53
CA GLY A 138 22.31 6.32 -13.27
C GLY A 138 21.92 7.78 -12.98
N VAL A 139 22.85 8.71 -13.16
CA VAL A 139 22.61 10.16 -12.97
C VAL A 139 21.58 10.67 -13.98
N LEU A 140 21.70 10.26 -15.25
CA LEU A 140 20.79 10.66 -16.31
C LEU A 140 19.37 10.13 -16.06
N PHE A 141 19.25 8.89 -15.59
CA PHE A 141 17.97 8.30 -15.20
C PHE A 141 17.32 9.03 -14.01
N TYR A 142 18.11 9.36 -12.97
CA TYR A 142 17.64 10.14 -11.83
C TYR A 142 17.12 11.52 -12.25
N MET A 143 17.82 12.19 -13.17
CA MET A 143 17.41 13.50 -13.70
C MET A 143 16.06 13.44 -14.43
N VAL A 144 15.82 12.38 -15.22
CA VAL A 144 14.54 12.19 -15.93
C VAL A 144 13.40 11.98 -14.94
N LEU A 145 13.59 11.14 -13.92
CA LEU A 145 12.59 10.93 -12.87
C LEU A 145 12.28 12.21 -12.11
N PHE A 146 13.29 13.00 -11.77
CA PHE A 146 13.12 14.30 -11.11
C PHE A 146 12.31 15.28 -11.97
N LEU A 147 12.54 15.29 -13.28
CA LEU A 147 11.81 16.16 -14.22
C LEU A 147 10.34 15.73 -14.36
N VAL A 148 10.07 14.43 -14.46
CA VAL A 148 8.69 13.92 -14.48
C VAL A 148 7.98 14.20 -13.15
N TYR A 149 8.65 13.98 -12.02
CA TYR A 149 8.12 14.28 -10.70
C TYR A 149 7.76 15.76 -10.56
N SER A 150 8.69 16.66 -10.93
CA SER A 150 8.46 18.11 -10.85
C SER A 150 7.37 18.60 -11.83
N TYR A 151 7.30 18.02 -13.03
CA TYR A 151 6.25 18.31 -13.99
C TYR A 151 4.86 17.90 -13.48
N VAL A 152 4.75 16.72 -12.88
CA VAL A 152 3.50 16.24 -12.29
C VAL A 152 3.11 17.09 -11.07
N LEU A 153 4.07 17.44 -10.21
CA LEU A 153 3.82 18.28 -9.05
C LEU A 153 3.29 19.66 -9.46
N ASN A 154 3.94 20.32 -10.44
CA ASN A 154 3.51 21.61 -10.96
C ASN A 154 2.13 21.56 -11.62
N LYS A 155 1.80 20.46 -12.32
CA LYS A 155 0.47 20.28 -12.91
C LYS A 155 -0.64 20.10 -11.88
N ILE A 156 -0.31 19.57 -10.70
CA ILE A 156 -1.26 19.38 -9.59
C ILE A 156 -1.41 20.67 -8.76
N THR A 157 -0.37 21.47 -8.62
CA THR A 157 -0.38 22.73 -7.83
C THR A 157 -0.86 23.96 -8.62
N SER A 158 -0.94 23.89 -9.95
CA SER A 158 -1.43 24.99 -10.82
C SER A 158 -2.96 24.98 -11.06
N LYS A 159 -3.75 24.38 -10.17
CA LYS A 159 -5.22 24.49 -10.12
C LYS A 159 -5.64 24.94 -8.73
#